data_AF-A0A7X1LBA2-F1
#
_entry.id   AF-A0A7X1LBA2-F1
#
_cell.length_a   1.000
_cell.length_b   1.000
_cell.length_c   1.000
_cell.angle_alpha   90.00
_cell.angle_beta   90.00
_cell.angle_gamma   90.00
#
_symmetry.space_group_name_H-M   'P 1'
#
loop_
_entity.id
_entity.type
_entity.pdbx_description
1 polymer ?
#
loop_
_entity_poly.entity_id
_entity_poly.type
_entity_poly.pdbx_seq_one_letter_code
_entity_poly.pdbx_strand_id
1 'polypeptide(L)'
;MINKENKALMLQAWLKLIRAYLVSFAASLAVGYILIEWFQLDPQKLFEITTKRLAVAGSIFEKGMKFGIDPGILLFIWNSLGALATISFIYTASLINPRNITQFPRGLRKSLVGKSRMKALCFLPGCAKIEEEPVRRLYVWLMVPLLGIILLGAECGFIVSTATHLFGSYLIGIMSLGPHGIIEIPVISLAGAITFSGHLLVKDAAGNNPANDVFDFVQTYRNKLPIRTIALFVILCLLIAGFIEAHITHKMVDFFT
;
A
#
# COMPACT_ATOMS: atom_id res chain seq x y z
N MET A 1 15.34 -8.42 -20.69
CA MET A 1 16.31 -7.73 -19.81
C MET A 1 15.72 -6.37 -19.44
N ILE A 2 15.56 -6.03 -18.15
CA ILE A 2 14.94 -4.75 -17.73
C ILE A 2 15.88 -3.60 -18.11
N ASN A 3 15.38 -2.58 -18.82
CA ASN A 3 16.12 -1.35 -19.10
C ASN A 3 16.60 -0.69 -17.78
N LYS A 4 17.81 -0.14 -17.77
CA LYS A 4 18.43 0.53 -16.60
C LYS A 4 17.54 1.64 -16.03
N GLU A 5 16.86 2.38 -16.90
CA GLU A 5 15.92 3.45 -16.53
C GLU A 5 14.71 2.90 -15.76
N ASN A 6 14.10 1.82 -16.24
CA ASN A 6 12.96 1.19 -15.56
C ASN A 6 13.36 0.65 -14.17
N LYS A 7 14.57 0.11 -14.04
CA LYS A 7 15.10 -0.33 -12.73
C LYS A 7 15.26 0.84 -11.78
N ALA A 8 15.82 1.96 -12.25
CA ALA A 8 16.00 3.16 -11.44
C ALA A 8 14.65 3.74 -10.99
N LEU A 9 13.64 3.78 -11.88
CA LEU A 9 12.30 4.27 -11.56
C LEU A 9 11.60 3.39 -10.53
N MET A 10 11.69 2.06 -10.68
CA MET A 10 11.17 1.09 -9.70
C MET A 10 11.84 1.25 -8.33
N LEU A 11 13.16 1.36 -8.30
CA LEU A 11 13.92 1.56 -7.06
C LEU A 11 13.52 2.89 -6.38
N GLN A 12 13.40 3.97 -7.15
CA GLN A 12 12.96 5.26 -6.64
C GLN A 12 11.54 5.19 -6.07
N ALA A 13 10.62 4.51 -6.76
CA ALA A 13 9.25 4.30 -6.29
C ALA A 13 9.23 3.50 -4.99
N TRP A 14 9.99 2.41 -4.93
CA TRP A 14 10.10 1.55 -3.75
C TRP A 14 10.63 2.30 -2.53
N LEU A 15 11.73 3.03 -2.68
CA LEU A 15 12.31 3.83 -1.60
C LEU A 15 11.37 4.96 -1.15
N LYS A 16 10.63 5.58 -2.06
CA LYS A 16 9.62 6.60 -1.71
C LYS A 16 8.48 6.01 -0.89
N LEU A 17 8.01 4.80 -1.22
CA LEU A 17 6.97 4.11 -0.45
C LEU A 17 7.48 3.74 0.94
N ILE A 18 8.67 3.14 1.06
CA ILE A 18 9.29 2.85 2.38
C ILE A 18 9.44 4.12 3.21
N ARG A 19 9.91 5.22 2.59
CA ARG A 19 10.04 6.50 3.31
C ARG A 19 8.68 7.03 3.75
N ALA A 20 7.65 6.94 2.91
CA ALA A 20 6.30 7.37 3.26
C ALA A 20 5.73 6.56 4.43
N TYR A 21 5.98 5.26 4.46
CA TYR A 21 5.66 4.39 5.59
C TYR A 21 6.32 4.91 6.87
N LEU A 22 7.65 5.08 6.87
CA LEU A 22 8.42 5.46 8.06
C LEU A 22 8.02 6.85 8.59
N VAL A 23 7.80 7.81 7.69
CA VAL A 23 7.35 9.16 8.07
C VAL A 23 5.94 9.10 8.67
N SER A 24 5.03 8.35 8.05
CA SER A 24 3.66 8.21 8.55
C SER A 24 3.63 7.52 9.92
N PHE A 25 4.43 6.46 10.08
CA PHE A 25 4.63 5.74 11.34
C PHE A 25 5.14 6.64 12.45
N ALA A 26 6.22 7.39 12.20
CA ALA A 26 6.78 8.28 13.21
C ALA A 26 5.80 9.40 13.59
N ALA A 27 5.09 9.95 12.60
CA ALA A 27 4.09 10.99 12.84
C ALA A 27 2.92 10.48 13.67
N SER A 28 2.34 9.33 13.32
CA SER A 28 1.21 8.77 14.07
C SER A 28 1.61 8.25 15.46
N LEU A 29 2.82 7.73 15.63
CA LEU A 29 3.36 7.38 16.94
C LEU A 29 3.41 8.62 17.86
N ALA A 30 3.96 9.73 17.35
CA ALA A 30 4.04 10.99 18.10
C ALA A 30 2.64 11.57 18.40
N VAL A 31 1.73 11.55 17.42
CA VAL A 31 0.34 11.99 17.61
C VAL A 31 -0.37 11.10 18.63
N GLY A 32 -0.21 9.78 18.54
CA GLY A 32 -0.81 8.83 19.48
C GLY A 32 -0.33 9.05 20.91
N TYR A 33 0.97 9.28 21.10
CA TYR A 33 1.54 9.66 22.39
C TYR A 33 0.91 10.95 22.94
N ILE A 34 0.84 12.01 22.14
CA ILE A 34 0.23 13.28 22.55
C ILE A 34 -1.25 13.09 22.92
N LEU A 35 -2.00 12.33 22.13
CA LEU A 35 -3.42 12.07 22.40
C LEU A 35 -3.64 11.33 23.72
N ILE A 36 -2.79 10.36 24.03
CA ILE A 36 -2.91 9.60 25.28
C ILE A 36 -2.44 10.44 26.47
N GLU A 37 -1.22 11.00 26.41
CA GLU A 37 -0.61 11.67 27.56
C GLU A 37 -1.20 13.06 27.83
N TRP A 38 -1.42 13.86 26.79
CA TRP A 38 -1.82 15.26 26.98
C TRP A 38 -3.33 15.44 26.91
N PHE A 39 -4.00 14.69 26.04
CA PHE A 39 -5.45 14.74 25.91
C PHE A 39 -6.17 13.66 26.72
N GLN A 40 -5.43 12.81 27.45
CA GLN A 40 -5.98 11.77 28.33
C GLN A 40 -6.98 10.86 27.62
N LEU A 41 -6.73 10.62 26.32
CA LEU A 41 -7.58 9.77 25.51
C LEU A 41 -7.29 8.31 25.87
N ASP A 42 -8.34 7.57 26.19
CA ASP A 42 -8.28 6.16 26.55
C ASP A 42 -7.53 5.34 25.47
N PRO A 43 -6.36 4.75 25.80
CA PRO A 43 -5.56 3.97 24.86
C PRO A 43 -6.35 2.84 24.20
N GLN A 44 -7.31 2.25 24.90
CA GLN A 44 -8.13 1.16 24.37
C GLN A 44 -9.09 1.67 23.30
N LYS A 45 -9.74 2.82 23.51
CA LYS A 45 -10.59 3.46 22.50
C LYS A 45 -9.78 3.89 21.27
N LEU A 46 -8.57 4.40 21.47
CA LEU A 46 -7.69 4.74 20.35
C LEU A 46 -7.34 3.48 19.54
N PHE A 47 -6.96 2.41 20.21
CA PHE A 47 -6.64 1.13 19.59
C PHE A 47 -7.83 0.60 18.78
N GLU A 48 -9.03 0.55 19.36
CA GLU A 48 -10.25 0.10 18.68
C GLU A 48 -10.54 0.93 17.42
N ILE A 49 -10.45 2.26 17.51
CA ILE A 49 -10.69 3.15 16.34
C ILE A 49 -9.68 2.86 15.23
N THR A 50 -8.42 2.69 15.58
CA THR A 50 -7.33 2.49 14.61
C THR A 50 -7.33 1.09 13.99
N THR A 51 -7.83 0.08 14.71
CA THR A 51 -7.85 -1.33 14.27
C THR A 51 -9.20 -1.79 13.72
N LYS A 52 -10.22 -0.92 13.64
CA LYS A 52 -11.54 -1.25 13.04
C LYS A 52 -11.44 -1.91 11.67
N ARG A 53 -10.45 -1.55 10.86
CA ARG A 53 -10.22 -2.19 9.55
C ARG A 53 -9.65 -3.61 9.69
N LEU A 54 -8.74 -3.82 10.64
CA LEU A 54 -8.19 -5.14 10.97
C LEU A 54 -9.24 -6.07 11.57
N ALA A 55 -10.27 -5.56 12.25
CA ALA A 55 -11.36 -6.39 12.79
C ALA A 55 -12.07 -7.23 11.71
N VAL A 56 -12.19 -6.70 10.48
CA VAL A 56 -12.73 -7.46 9.34
C VAL A 56 -11.81 -8.63 8.99
N ALA A 57 -10.49 -8.40 8.92
CA ALA A 57 -9.51 -9.44 8.68
C ALA A 57 -9.50 -10.47 9.83
N GLY A 58 -9.55 -10.02 11.08
CA GLY A 58 -9.63 -10.85 12.28
C GLY A 58 -10.80 -11.83 12.24
N SER A 59 -11.98 -11.38 11.81
CA SER A 59 -13.16 -12.26 11.67
C SER A 59 -12.97 -13.39 10.64
N ILE A 60 -12.20 -13.14 9.58
CA ILE A 60 -11.86 -14.14 8.56
C ILE A 60 -10.84 -15.12 9.14
N PHE A 61 -9.86 -14.61 9.88
CA PHE A 61 -8.81 -15.40 10.50
C PHE A 61 -9.36 -16.35 11.57
N GLU A 62 -10.22 -15.85 12.46
CA GLU A 62 -10.90 -16.67 13.45
C GLU A 62 -11.70 -17.82 12.82
N LYS A 63 -12.43 -17.53 11.74
CA LYS A 63 -13.16 -18.58 10.99
C LYS A 63 -12.19 -19.58 10.38
N GLY A 64 -11.11 -19.12 9.73
CA GLY A 64 -10.10 -19.97 9.14
C GLY A 64 -9.44 -20.91 10.15
N MET A 65 -9.05 -20.37 11.31
CA MET A 65 -8.48 -21.16 12.41
C MET A 65 -9.48 -22.18 12.97
N LYS A 66 -10.78 -21.84 13.07
CA LYS A 66 -11.82 -22.80 13.46
C LYS A 66 -11.98 -23.96 12.47
N PHE A 67 -11.62 -23.76 11.20
CA PHE A 67 -11.54 -24.83 10.20
C PHE A 67 -10.19 -25.57 10.19
N GLY A 68 -9.29 -25.27 11.14
CA GLY A 68 -7.97 -25.89 11.24
C GLY A 68 -6.95 -25.36 10.23
N ILE A 69 -7.19 -24.19 9.63
CA ILE A 69 -6.21 -23.56 8.74
C ILE A 69 -5.12 -22.89 9.57
N ASP A 70 -3.85 -23.15 9.22
CA ASP A 70 -2.70 -22.54 9.86
C ASP A 70 -2.74 -21.00 9.76
N PRO A 71 -2.50 -20.25 10.85
CA PRO A 71 -2.53 -18.79 10.83
C PRO A 71 -1.50 -18.17 9.89
N GLY A 72 -0.34 -18.80 9.70
CA GLY A 72 0.67 -18.36 8.75
C GLY A 72 0.20 -18.46 7.30
N ILE A 73 -0.57 -19.50 6.97
CA ILE A 73 -1.23 -19.63 5.66
C ILE A 73 -2.29 -18.54 5.46
N LEU A 74 -3.08 -18.23 6.49
CA LEU A 74 -4.10 -17.17 6.41
C LEU A 74 -3.46 -15.80 6.20
N LEU A 75 -2.40 -15.47 6.94
CA LEU A 75 -1.58 -14.26 6.76
C LEU A 75 -1.01 -14.17 5.36
N PHE A 76 -0.38 -15.25 4.90
CA PHE A 76 0.18 -15.34 3.56
C PHE A 76 -0.87 -15.04 2.48
N ILE A 77 -2.05 -15.67 2.54
CA ILE A 77 -3.12 -15.47 1.56
C ILE A 77 -3.59 -14.02 1.60
N TRP A 78 -3.86 -13.48 2.79
CA TRP A 78 -4.34 -12.11 2.96
C TRP A 78 -3.36 -11.08 2.39
N ASN A 79 -2.09 -11.18 2.77
CA ASN A 79 -1.05 -10.26 2.31
C ASN A 79 -0.78 -10.42 0.81
N SER A 80 -0.84 -11.65 0.28
CA SER A 80 -0.70 -11.90 -1.16
C SER A 80 -1.84 -11.29 -1.96
N LEU A 81 -3.09 -11.39 -1.47
CA LEU A 81 -4.24 -10.74 -2.11
C LEU A 81 -4.08 -9.22 -2.12
N GLY A 82 -3.64 -8.62 -1.00
CA GLY A 82 -3.34 -7.19 -0.92
C GLY A 82 -2.25 -6.75 -1.90
N ALA A 83 -1.15 -7.51 -1.98
CA ALA A 83 -0.06 -7.23 -2.91
C ALA A 83 -0.49 -7.35 -4.37
N LEU A 84 -1.22 -8.41 -4.74
CA LEU A 84 -1.75 -8.61 -6.09
C LEU A 84 -2.79 -7.55 -6.47
N ALA A 85 -3.68 -7.17 -5.53
CA ALA A 85 -4.61 -6.06 -5.73
C ALA A 85 -3.84 -4.76 -6.01
N THR A 86 -2.75 -4.50 -5.28
CA THR A 86 -1.91 -3.31 -5.49
C THR A 86 -1.23 -3.32 -6.87
N ILE A 87 -0.73 -4.47 -7.32
CA ILE A 87 -0.18 -4.65 -8.67
C ILE A 87 -1.26 -4.48 -9.73
N SER A 88 -2.51 -4.90 -9.48
CA SER A 88 -3.59 -4.79 -10.47
C SER A 88 -3.88 -3.35 -10.91
N PHE A 89 -3.54 -2.34 -10.11
CA PHE A 89 -3.75 -0.93 -10.44
C PHE A 89 -3.00 -0.49 -11.72
N ILE A 90 -1.79 -0.99 -12.00
CA ILE A 90 -1.09 -0.69 -13.26
C ILE A 90 -1.77 -1.33 -14.48
N TYR A 91 -2.46 -2.47 -14.30
CA TYR A 91 -3.19 -3.12 -15.38
C TYR A 91 -4.52 -2.43 -15.66
N THR A 92 -5.22 -2.05 -14.59
CA THR A 92 -6.51 -1.36 -14.66
C THR A 92 -6.38 0.11 -15.06
N ALA A 93 -5.16 0.68 -15.05
CA ALA A 93 -4.87 1.99 -15.62
C ALA A 93 -5.40 2.17 -17.06
N SER A 94 -5.36 1.10 -17.87
CA SER A 94 -5.88 1.10 -19.24
C SER A 94 -7.40 1.29 -19.34
N LEU A 95 -8.14 1.11 -18.24
CA LEU A 95 -9.58 1.34 -18.17
C LEU A 95 -9.94 2.84 -18.17
N ILE A 96 -8.98 3.69 -17.81
CA ILE A 96 -9.11 5.16 -17.76
C ILE A 96 -8.79 5.79 -19.13
N ASN A 97 -8.24 5.01 -20.08
CA ASN A 97 -7.90 5.52 -21.40
C ASN A 97 -9.19 5.80 -22.21
N PRO A 98 -9.45 7.07 -22.60
CA PRO A 98 -10.65 7.45 -23.33
C PRO A 98 -10.75 6.81 -24.72
N ARG A 99 -9.62 6.46 -25.36
CA ARG A 99 -9.59 5.78 -26.67
C ARG A 99 -10.25 4.40 -26.65
N ASN A 100 -10.24 3.75 -25.48
CA ASN A 100 -10.68 2.36 -25.33
C ASN A 100 -12.10 2.24 -24.74
N ILE A 101 -12.89 3.32 -24.72
CA ILE A 101 -14.18 3.36 -24.01
C ILE A 101 -15.21 2.34 -24.54
N THR A 102 -15.11 1.92 -25.79
CA THR A 102 -15.99 0.94 -26.43
C THR A 102 -15.60 -0.50 -26.11
N GLN A 103 -14.38 -0.74 -25.62
CA GLN A 103 -13.88 -2.07 -25.29
C GLN A 103 -14.54 -2.60 -24.01
N PHE A 104 -14.60 -3.92 -23.88
CA PHE A 104 -15.03 -4.56 -22.63
C PHE A 104 -14.01 -4.31 -21.50
N PRO A 105 -14.42 -4.12 -20.23
CA PRO A 105 -15.79 -3.93 -19.73
C PRO A 105 -16.28 -2.48 -19.92
N ARG A 106 -17.26 -2.29 -20.84
CA ARG A 106 -17.71 -0.97 -21.30
C ARG A 106 -18.31 -0.11 -20.18
N GLY A 107 -19.12 -0.70 -19.30
CA GLY A 107 -19.76 0.02 -18.19
C GLY A 107 -18.74 0.60 -17.21
N LEU A 108 -17.76 -0.22 -16.81
CA LEU A 108 -16.68 0.20 -15.92
C LEU A 108 -15.83 1.32 -16.54
N ARG A 109 -15.46 1.18 -17.81
CA ARG A 109 -14.71 2.22 -18.55
C ARG A 109 -15.49 3.54 -18.63
N LYS A 110 -16.79 3.49 -18.96
CA LYS A 110 -17.63 4.70 -18.99
C LYS A 110 -17.71 5.39 -17.63
N SER A 111 -17.76 4.64 -16.53
CA SER A 111 -17.76 5.18 -15.17
C SER A 111 -16.42 5.83 -14.83
N LEU A 112 -15.31 5.14 -15.11
CA LEU A 112 -13.96 5.61 -14.80
C LEU A 112 -13.53 6.81 -15.64
N VAL A 113 -13.89 6.85 -16.93
CA VAL A 113 -13.61 7.96 -17.86
C VAL A 113 -14.62 9.11 -17.72
N GLY A 114 -15.73 8.89 -17.02
CA GLY A 114 -16.92 9.75 -17.02
C GLY A 114 -16.68 11.24 -16.75
N LYS A 115 -17.64 12.08 -17.17
CA LYS A 115 -17.55 13.55 -17.19
C LYS A 115 -17.58 14.26 -15.82
N SER A 116 -17.57 13.51 -14.71
CA SER A 116 -17.68 14.10 -13.38
C SER A 116 -16.36 14.72 -12.97
N ARG A 117 -16.26 16.05 -13.02
CA ARG A 117 -15.01 16.76 -12.75
C ARG A 117 -14.37 16.31 -11.42
N MET A 118 -13.14 15.78 -11.47
CA MET A 118 -12.32 15.46 -10.29
C MET A 118 -11.82 16.72 -9.52
N LYS A 119 -12.61 17.80 -9.48
CA LYS A 119 -12.24 19.03 -8.76
C LYS A 119 -11.93 18.77 -7.29
N ALA A 120 -12.67 17.84 -6.68
CA ALA A 120 -12.46 17.43 -5.29
C ALA A 120 -11.07 16.87 -5.01
N LEU A 121 -10.34 16.33 -6.01
CA LEU A 121 -9.02 15.72 -5.83
C LEU A 121 -7.87 16.61 -6.32
N CYS A 122 -8.16 17.86 -6.71
CA CYS A 122 -7.15 18.82 -7.16
C CYS A 122 -6.22 19.30 -6.04
N PHE A 123 -6.60 19.10 -4.76
CA PHE A 123 -5.71 19.38 -3.63
C PHE A 123 -4.52 18.41 -3.56
N LEU A 124 -4.61 17.26 -4.24
CA LEU A 124 -3.54 16.28 -4.24
C LEU A 124 -2.29 16.86 -4.94
N PRO A 125 -1.09 16.65 -4.40
CA PRO A 125 0.13 17.21 -4.95
C PRO A 125 0.31 16.90 -6.43
N GLY A 126 0.51 17.92 -7.26
CA GLY A 126 0.70 17.80 -8.71
C GLY A 126 -0.58 17.68 -9.54
N CYS A 127 -1.73 17.32 -8.95
CA CYS A 127 -2.99 17.16 -9.70
C CYS A 127 -3.50 18.47 -10.32
N ALA A 128 -3.33 19.59 -9.61
CA ALA A 128 -3.77 20.90 -10.10
C ALA A 128 -3.07 21.34 -11.40
N LYS A 129 -1.86 20.82 -11.67
CA LYS A 129 -1.06 21.14 -12.86
C LYS A 129 -1.45 20.34 -14.10
N ILE A 130 -2.25 19.28 -13.94
CA ILE A 130 -2.63 18.38 -15.04
C ILE A 130 -4.00 18.82 -15.55
N GLU A 131 -4.06 19.55 -16.65
CA GLU A 131 -5.32 20.08 -17.18
C GLU A 131 -6.26 18.95 -17.64
N GLU A 132 -5.71 18.00 -18.39
CA GLU A 132 -6.45 16.87 -18.98
C GLU A 132 -7.00 15.91 -17.92
N GLU A 133 -8.33 15.83 -17.84
CA GLU A 133 -9.02 15.06 -16.81
C GLU A 133 -8.70 13.56 -16.85
N PRO A 134 -8.62 12.88 -18.01
CA PRO A 134 -8.26 11.46 -18.07
C PRO A 134 -6.84 11.19 -17.54
N VAL A 135 -5.89 12.10 -17.80
CA VAL A 135 -4.51 12.00 -17.30
C VAL A 135 -4.47 12.22 -15.79
N ARG A 136 -5.27 13.16 -15.28
CA ARG A 136 -5.41 13.41 -13.84
C ARG A 136 -6.00 12.20 -13.10
N ARG A 137 -7.01 11.56 -13.69
CA ARG A 137 -7.59 10.29 -13.19
C ARG A 137 -6.53 9.21 -13.12
N LEU A 138 -5.78 9.02 -14.21
CA LEU A 138 -4.67 8.06 -14.27
C LEU A 138 -3.60 8.35 -13.21
N TYR A 139 -3.21 9.62 -13.04
CA TYR A 139 -2.23 10.06 -12.06
C TYR A 139 -2.64 9.68 -10.63
N VAL A 140 -3.89 9.93 -10.26
CA VAL A 140 -4.44 9.58 -8.93
C VAL A 140 -4.59 8.06 -8.78
N TRP A 141 -5.06 7.37 -9.82
CA TRP A 141 -5.24 5.91 -9.80
C TRP A 141 -3.93 5.18 -9.50
N LEU A 142 -2.83 5.62 -10.10
CA LEU A 142 -1.51 5.05 -9.89
C LEU A 142 -0.86 5.49 -8.56
N MET A 143 -1.45 6.47 -7.86
CA MET A 143 -1.00 6.95 -6.56
C MET A 143 -1.58 6.13 -5.39
N VAL A 144 -2.58 5.27 -5.63
CA VAL A 144 -3.25 4.46 -4.59
C VAL A 144 -2.27 3.69 -3.68
N PRO A 145 -1.18 3.06 -4.17
CA PRO A 145 -0.21 2.40 -3.30
C PRO A 145 0.43 3.32 -2.25
N LEU A 146 0.65 4.60 -2.58
CA LEU A 146 1.19 5.58 -1.65
C LEU A 146 0.21 5.85 -0.51
N LEU A 147 -1.08 6.02 -0.82
CA LEU A 147 -2.12 6.19 0.20
C LEU A 147 -2.21 4.96 1.11
N GLY A 148 -2.19 3.76 0.52
CA GLY A 148 -2.22 2.51 1.26
C GLY A 148 -1.06 2.40 2.25
N ILE A 149 0.16 2.71 1.82
CA ILE A 149 1.35 2.67 2.67
C ILE A 149 1.34 3.75 3.75
N ILE A 150 0.85 4.96 3.47
CA ILE A 150 0.69 6.01 4.48
C ILE A 150 -0.29 5.55 5.56
N LEU A 151 -1.45 5.01 5.18
CA LEU A 151 -2.44 4.51 6.13
C LEU A 151 -1.89 3.35 6.96
N LEU A 152 -1.15 2.43 6.35
CA LEU A 152 -0.50 1.32 7.05
C LEU A 152 0.54 1.82 8.07
N GLY A 153 1.40 2.77 7.67
CA GLY A 153 2.35 3.37 8.61
C GLY A 153 1.64 4.08 9.77
N ALA A 154 0.56 4.82 9.47
CA ALA A 154 -0.22 5.52 10.48
C ALA A 154 -0.79 4.54 11.51
N GLU A 155 -1.43 3.46 11.02
CA GLU A 155 -2.01 2.39 11.83
C GLU A 155 -0.95 1.73 12.73
N CYS A 156 0.21 1.35 12.17
CA CYS A 156 1.31 0.78 12.95
C CYS A 156 1.82 1.73 14.04
N GLY A 157 2.00 3.02 13.76
CA GLY A 157 2.47 3.97 14.77
C GLY A 157 1.46 4.20 15.90
N PHE A 158 0.16 4.22 15.57
CA PHE A 158 -0.88 4.26 16.60
C PHE A 158 -0.90 2.99 17.44
N ILE A 159 -0.82 1.81 16.84
CA ILE A 159 -0.76 0.52 17.55
C ILE A 159 0.41 0.51 18.55
N VAL A 160 1.61 0.95 18.13
CA VAL A 160 2.76 1.04 19.03
C VAL A 160 2.49 2.02 20.16
N SER A 161 1.94 3.20 19.87
CA SER A 161 1.63 4.20 20.90
C SER A 161 0.64 3.63 21.93
N THR A 162 -0.41 2.93 21.51
CA THR A 162 -1.41 2.35 22.41
C THR A 162 -0.86 1.16 23.18
N ALA A 163 -0.14 0.25 22.51
CA ALA A 163 0.47 -0.91 23.14
C ALA A 163 1.48 -0.50 24.21
N THR A 164 2.22 0.59 23.98
CA THR A 164 3.16 1.12 24.97
C THR A 164 2.48 1.51 26.27
N HIS A 165 1.33 2.18 26.21
CA HIS A 165 0.63 2.60 27.42
C HIS A 165 -0.13 1.44 28.08
N LEU A 166 -0.57 0.45 27.30
CA LEU A 166 -1.25 -0.75 27.82
C LEU A 166 -0.28 -1.74 28.49
N PHE A 167 0.93 -1.90 27.95
CA PHE A 167 1.93 -2.87 28.41
C PHE A 167 3.14 -2.25 29.11
N GLY A 168 3.18 -0.92 29.23
CA GLY A 168 4.24 -0.17 29.92
C GLY A 168 5.60 -0.13 29.21
N SER A 169 5.71 -0.56 27.94
CA SER A 169 7.00 -0.63 27.23
C SER A 169 6.90 -0.35 25.73
N TYR A 170 7.65 0.67 25.28
CA TYR A 170 7.84 0.97 23.86
C TYR A 170 8.56 -0.16 23.12
N LEU A 171 9.50 -0.83 23.81
CA LEU A 171 10.29 -1.90 23.22
C LEU A 171 9.39 -3.06 22.83
N ILE A 172 8.43 -3.44 23.67
CA ILE A 172 7.48 -4.53 23.39
C ILE A 172 6.61 -4.17 22.18
N GLY A 173 6.10 -2.94 22.12
CA GLY A 173 5.29 -2.47 20.98
C GLY A 173 6.08 -2.42 19.65
N ILE A 174 7.35 -2.03 19.68
CA ILE A 174 8.20 -2.01 18.48
C ILE A 174 8.60 -3.43 18.06
N MET A 175 8.95 -4.29 19.02
CA MET A 175 9.39 -5.66 18.75
C MET A 175 8.26 -6.53 18.20
N SER A 176 7.02 -6.30 18.63
CA SER A 176 5.85 -6.99 18.05
C SER A 176 5.62 -6.61 16.58
N LEU A 177 6.10 -5.44 16.13
CA LEU A 177 6.10 -5.05 14.72
C LEU A 177 7.34 -5.51 13.95
N GLY A 178 8.38 -6.03 14.59
CA GLY A 178 9.63 -6.42 13.93
C GLY A 178 9.45 -7.36 12.72
N PRO A 179 8.75 -8.49 12.88
CA PRO A 179 8.49 -9.45 11.79
C PRO A 179 7.76 -8.81 10.60
N HIS A 180 6.75 -7.98 10.88
CA HIS A 180 6.00 -7.22 9.87
C HIS A 180 6.86 -6.14 9.20
N GLY A 181 7.61 -5.38 9.99
CA GLY A 181 8.37 -4.20 9.56
C GLY A 181 9.60 -4.52 8.71
N ILE A 182 10.27 -5.65 8.96
CA ILE A 182 11.52 -6.00 8.29
C ILE A 182 11.29 -6.69 6.95
N ILE A 183 10.28 -7.56 6.86
CA ILE A 183 10.04 -8.36 5.64
C ILE A 183 8.80 -7.87 4.91
N GLU A 184 7.65 -7.77 5.57
CA GLU A 184 6.38 -7.49 4.89
C GLU A 184 6.33 -6.08 4.32
N ILE A 185 6.73 -5.06 5.08
CA ILE A 185 6.68 -3.67 4.61
C ILE A 185 7.55 -3.45 3.36
N PRO A 186 8.82 -3.88 3.29
CA PRO A 186 9.60 -3.77 2.06
C PRO A 186 8.98 -4.55 0.89
N VAL A 187 8.41 -5.73 1.14
CA VAL A 187 7.84 -6.59 0.11
C VAL A 187 6.52 -6.03 -0.45
N ILE A 188 5.62 -5.56 0.42
CA ILE A 188 4.38 -4.87 0.02
C ILE A 188 4.72 -3.56 -0.69
N SER A 189 5.72 -2.83 -0.20
CA SER A 189 6.21 -1.62 -0.89
C SER A 189 6.77 -1.94 -2.27
N LEU A 190 7.41 -3.10 -2.47
CA LEU A 190 7.91 -3.53 -3.78
C LEU A 190 6.75 -3.85 -4.74
N ALA A 191 5.70 -4.50 -4.25
CA ALA A 191 4.46 -4.68 -5.02
C ALA A 191 3.82 -3.34 -5.40
N GLY A 192 3.77 -2.41 -4.44
CA GLY A 192 3.31 -1.03 -4.65
C GLY A 192 4.16 -0.23 -5.64
N ALA A 193 5.47 -0.47 -5.67
CA ALA A 193 6.41 0.21 -6.56
C ALA A 193 6.10 -0.05 -8.04
N ILE A 194 5.55 -1.22 -8.39
CA ILE A 194 5.11 -1.51 -9.77
C ILE A 194 4.09 -0.48 -10.25
N THR A 195 3.09 -0.19 -9.43
CA THR A 195 2.03 0.77 -9.76
C THR A 195 2.52 2.21 -9.58
N PHE A 196 3.22 2.49 -8.46
CA PHE A 196 3.64 3.85 -8.12
C PHE A 196 4.76 4.38 -9.02
N SER A 197 5.59 3.52 -9.60
CA SER A 197 6.54 3.93 -10.65
C SER A 197 5.81 4.44 -11.90
N GLY A 198 4.65 3.86 -12.24
CA GLY A 198 3.77 4.40 -13.28
C GLY A 198 3.26 5.81 -12.93
N HIS A 199 2.92 6.07 -11.66
CA HIS A 199 2.58 7.41 -11.20
C HIS A 199 3.73 8.41 -11.38
N LEU A 200 4.97 8.03 -11.04
CA LEU A 200 6.14 8.87 -11.26
C LEU A 200 6.34 9.19 -12.75
N LEU A 201 6.15 8.19 -13.63
CA LEU A 201 6.21 8.40 -15.07
C LEU A 201 5.16 9.40 -15.55
N VAL A 202 3.90 9.25 -15.11
CA VAL A 202 2.82 10.17 -15.47
C VAL A 202 3.11 11.57 -14.93
N LYS A 203 3.66 11.69 -13.71
CA LYS A 203 4.04 12.98 -13.12
C LYS A 203 5.00 13.76 -14.01
N ASP A 204 6.01 13.08 -14.54
CA ASP A 204 7.04 13.70 -15.37
C ASP A 204 6.52 13.99 -16.80
N ALA A 205 5.63 13.15 -17.31
CA ALA A 205 5.08 13.27 -18.66
C ALA A 205 3.95 14.30 -18.78
N ALA A 206 3.07 14.42 -17.77
CA ALA A 206 1.81 15.17 -17.86
C ALA A 206 1.96 16.69 -18.01
N GLY A 207 3.15 17.25 -17.74
CA GLY A 207 3.42 18.68 -17.97
C GLY A 207 4.00 19.02 -19.35
N ASN A 208 4.48 18.02 -20.09
CA ASN A 208 5.29 18.23 -21.29
C ASN A 208 4.76 17.49 -22.53
N ASN A 209 3.75 16.62 -22.39
CA ASN A 209 3.30 15.74 -23.46
C ASN A 209 1.78 15.77 -23.62
N PRO A 210 1.28 15.55 -24.85
CA PRO A 210 -0.13 15.26 -25.10
C PRO A 210 -0.64 14.11 -24.25
N ALA A 211 -1.91 14.18 -23.81
CA ALA A 211 -2.53 13.17 -22.95
C ALA A 211 -2.41 11.73 -23.49
N ASN A 212 -2.53 11.60 -24.80
CA ASN A 212 -2.42 10.34 -25.53
C ASN A 212 -1.08 9.65 -25.33
N ASP A 213 0.01 10.42 -25.42
CA ASP A 213 1.37 9.91 -25.31
C ASP A 213 1.63 9.41 -23.88
N VAL A 214 1.02 10.05 -22.88
CA VAL A 214 1.09 9.62 -21.48
C VAL A 214 0.51 8.22 -21.29
N PHE A 215 -0.64 7.91 -21.88
CA PHE A 215 -1.22 6.56 -21.80
C PHE A 215 -0.37 5.52 -22.53
N ASP A 216 0.18 5.88 -23.70
CA ASP A 216 1.03 5.00 -24.49
C ASP A 216 2.37 4.73 -23.78
N PHE A 217 2.92 5.70 -23.05
CA PHE A 217 4.09 5.51 -22.19
C PHE A 217 3.81 4.55 -21.03
N VAL A 218 2.69 4.71 -20.32
CA VAL A 218 2.33 3.79 -19.22
C VAL A 218 2.12 2.36 -19.73
N GLN A 219 1.47 2.19 -20.88
CA GLN A 219 1.27 0.88 -21.49
C GLN A 219 2.60 0.24 -21.90
N THR A 220 3.50 1.02 -22.53
CA THR A 220 4.83 0.57 -22.91
C THR A 220 5.66 0.18 -21.69
N TYR A 221 5.62 1.01 -20.65
CA TYR A 221 6.30 0.76 -19.38
C TYR A 221 5.83 -0.55 -18.73
N ARG A 222 4.52 -0.72 -18.58
CA ARG A 222 3.90 -1.96 -18.05
C ARG A 222 4.37 -3.20 -18.81
N ASN A 223 4.37 -3.15 -20.13
CA ASN A 223 4.75 -4.30 -20.96
C ASN A 223 6.25 -4.64 -20.85
N LYS A 224 7.11 -3.68 -20.47
CA LYS A 224 8.55 -3.87 -20.27
C LYS A 224 8.93 -4.34 -18.86
N LEU A 225 8.01 -4.30 -17.90
CA LEU A 225 8.28 -4.74 -16.53
C LEU A 225 8.19 -6.28 -16.41
N PRO A 226 9.11 -6.93 -15.69
CA PRO A 226 9.03 -8.37 -15.42
C PRO A 226 8.08 -8.64 -14.25
N ILE A 227 6.82 -8.24 -14.39
CA ILE A 227 5.82 -8.27 -13.32
C ILE A 227 5.65 -9.69 -12.76
N ARG A 228 5.68 -10.72 -13.62
CA ARG A 228 5.61 -12.12 -13.16
C ARG A 228 6.74 -12.48 -12.19
N THR A 229 7.97 -12.08 -12.50
CA THR A 229 9.13 -12.34 -11.64
C THR A 229 9.00 -11.60 -10.31
N ILE A 230 8.61 -10.33 -10.36
CA ILE A 230 8.42 -9.52 -9.14
C ILE A 230 7.27 -10.07 -8.29
N ALA A 231 6.15 -10.45 -8.89
CA ALA A 231 4.99 -11.01 -8.19
C ALA A 231 5.34 -12.34 -7.51
N LEU A 232 6.05 -13.23 -8.20
CA LEU A 232 6.52 -14.50 -7.60
C LEU A 232 7.47 -14.25 -6.43
N PHE A 233 8.40 -13.30 -6.57
CA PHE A 233 9.30 -12.91 -5.49
C PHE A 233 8.53 -12.36 -4.28
N VAL A 234 7.56 -11.46 -4.52
CA VAL A 234 6.69 -10.90 -3.49
C VAL A 234 5.92 -12.00 -2.78
N ILE A 235 5.26 -12.90 -3.51
CA ILE A 235 4.50 -14.03 -2.95
C ILE A 235 5.40 -14.92 -2.09
N LEU A 236 6.60 -15.26 -2.57
CA LEU A 236 7.54 -16.10 -1.82
C LEU A 236 7.99 -15.43 -0.52
N CYS A 237 8.32 -14.14 -0.56
CA CYS A 237 8.71 -13.40 0.64
C CYS A 237 7.55 -13.25 1.64
N LEU A 238 6.32 -13.03 1.16
CA LEU A 238 5.13 -12.98 2.03
C LEU A 238 4.81 -14.35 2.65
N LEU A 239 5.08 -15.44 1.95
CA LEU A 239 4.94 -16.78 2.52
C LEU A 239 5.91 -16.96 3.69
N ILE A 240 7.18 -16.60 3.47
CA ILE A 240 8.21 -16.65 4.52
C ILE A 240 7.82 -15.76 5.69
N ALA A 241 7.35 -14.53 5.43
CA ALA A 241 6.91 -13.62 6.47
C ALA A 241 5.74 -14.18 7.29
N GLY A 242 4.71 -14.72 6.64
CA GLY A 242 3.56 -15.31 7.34
C GLY A 242 3.94 -16.49 8.24
N PHE A 243 4.91 -17.32 7.83
CA PHE A 243 5.41 -18.39 8.70
C PHE A 243 6.26 -17.88 9.87
N ILE A 244 7.11 -16.87 9.64
CA ILE A 244 7.89 -16.22 10.73
C ILE A 244 6.93 -15.59 11.74
N GLU A 245 5.89 -14.91 11.26
CA GLU A 245 4.88 -14.29 12.10
C GLU A 245 4.17 -15.33 12.97
N ALA A 246 3.56 -16.34 12.33
CA ALA A 246 2.77 -17.34 13.04
C ALA A 246 3.58 -18.22 14.02
N HIS A 247 4.84 -18.55 13.69
CA HIS A 247 5.56 -19.62 14.40
C HIS A 247 6.80 -19.17 15.17
N ILE A 248 7.34 -17.99 14.86
CA ILE A 248 8.59 -17.49 15.47
C ILE A 248 8.34 -16.25 16.32
N THR A 249 7.43 -15.36 15.90
CA THR A 249 7.21 -14.06 16.56
C THR A 249 6.78 -14.19 18.01
N HIS A 250 5.84 -15.09 18.30
CA HIS A 250 5.42 -15.35 19.67
C HIS A 250 6.59 -15.77 20.56
N LYS A 251 7.48 -16.66 20.07
CA LYS A 251 8.67 -17.10 20.80
C LYS A 251 9.66 -15.96 21.06
N MET A 252 9.74 -14.99 20.14
CA MET A 252 10.57 -13.81 20.33
C MET A 252 9.98 -12.88 21.39
N VAL A 253 8.67 -12.63 21.35
CA VAL A 253 7.99 -11.78 22.34
C VAL A 253 8.11 -12.39 23.74
N ASP A 254 7.86 -13.70 23.86
CA ASP A 254 7.99 -14.45 25.13
C ASP A 254 9.41 -14.41 25.71
N PHE A 255 10.44 -14.22 24.87
CA PHE A 255 11.83 -14.08 25.34
C PHE A 255 12.12 -12.71 25.95
N PHE A 256 11.35 -11.67 25.60
CA PHE A 256 11.55 -10.29 26.06
C PHE A 256 10.59 -9.85 27.16
N THR A 257 9.63 -10.70 27.54
CA THR A 257 8.69 -10.51 28.65
C THR A 257 9.04 -11.41 29.82
#